data_AF-A0AAD8QGG3-F1
#
_entry.id   AF-A0AAD8QGG3-F1
#
_cell.length_a   1.000
_cell.length_b   1.000
_cell.length_c   1.000
_cell.angle_alpha   90.00
_cell.angle_beta   90.00
_cell.angle_gamma   90.00
#
_symmetry.space_group_name_H-M   'P 1'
#
loop_
_entity.id
_entity.type
_entity.pdbx_description
1 polymer ?
#
loop_
_entity_poly.entity_id
_entity_poly.type
_entity_poly.pdbx_seq_one_letter_code
_entity_poly.pdbx_strand_id
1 'polypeptide(L)'
;MVELESDEEPLVHEEAMLEDDDTDDEYVESEDDSEEEELQAEPSKKAIYNKERLLEKLEDIAWPENADWMHKLAIDHDQGEKVDVNDDLTRELAFYTQALDGTRQAFEKLQSKKVRFLRPADYYAEMVKTDSHMHKIKGKLLFEKKQIEEAEERKKARELKKRSKEVQAEKLKERAKEKKENIESVKKWRKQRQQGGFSKGKEDGPNINFEVEEGLKQHKKQRPGVAPGDRSGGKRGKQGKNSRSKDSKFGHGGRKGMRKQNTAETTNDFRGFNNQKGESGNKKRKMF
;
A
#
# COMPACT_ATOMS: atom_id res chain seq x y z
N MET A 1 52.09 28.04 -13.25
CA MET A 1 51.05 28.87 -13.87
C MET A 1 50.58 28.16 -15.13
N VAL A 2 49.63 27.25 -14.97
CA VAL A 2 48.74 26.76 -16.04
C VAL A 2 47.45 26.44 -15.31
N GLU A 3 46.50 27.36 -15.43
CA GLU A 3 45.10 27.20 -15.01
C GLU A 3 44.44 26.19 -15.95
N LEU A 4 43.70 25.24 -15.39
CA LEU A 4 42.75 24.42 -16.14
C LEU A 4 41.39 24.61 -15.47
N GLU A 5 40.58 25.42 -16.13
CA GLU A 5 39.19 25.71 -15.84
C GLU A 5 38.35 24.41 -15.87
N SER A 6 37.37 24.39 -14.98
CA SER A 6 36.38 23.33 -14.82
C SER A 6 35.11 23.77 -15.55
N ASP A 7 34.83 23.15 -16.69
CA ASP A 7 33.54 23.28 -17.37
C ASP A 7 32.57 22.23 -16.79
N GLU A 8 31.79 22.65 -15.80
CA GLU A 8 30.67 21.90 -15.24
C GLU A 8 29.37 22.54 -15.77
N GLU A 9 28.75 21.96 -16.80
CA GLU A 9 27.45 22.40 -17.30
C GLU A 9 26.31 21.84 -16.41
N PRO A 10 25.42 22.68 -15.85
CA PRO A 10 24.27 22.20 -15.10
C PRO A 10 23.12 21.83 -16.06
N LEU A 11 22.82 20.53 -16.15
CA LEU A 11 21.63 19.99 -16.80
C LEU A 11 20.38 20.41 -16.01
N VAL A 12 19.67 21.39 -16.58
CA VAL A 12 18.39 21.93 -16.09
C VAL A 12 17.35 20.80 -16.01
N HIS A 13 16.94 20.46 -14.80
CA HIS A 13 15.85 19.54 -14.54
C HIS A 13 14.53 20.29 -14.78
N GLU A 14 13.95 20.12 -15.97
CA GLU A 14 12.65 20.67 -16.32
C GLU A 14 11.56 19.93 -15.53
N GLU A 15 11.19 20.52 -14.40
CA GLU A 15 10.13 20.09 -13.50
C GLU A 15 8.78 20.40 -14.16
N ALA A 16 8.25 19.43 -14.91
CA ALA A 16 6.87 19.45 -15.37
C ALA A 16 5.95 19.17 -14.17
N MET A 17 5.65 20.21 -13.39
CA MET A 17 4.48 20.27 -12.50
C MET A 17 3.22 20.13 -13.35
N LEU A 18 2.69 18.92 -13.43
CA LEU A 18 1.29 18.71 -13.82
C LEU A 18 0.49 18.73 -12.52
N GLU A 19 -0.22 19.84 -12.31
CA GLU A 19 -1.34 19.97 -11.39
C GLU A 19 -2.33 18.83 -11.65
N ASP A 20 -2.40 17.88 -10.71
CA ASP A 20 -3.50 16.93 -10.59
C ASP A 20 -4.48 17.59 -9.61
N ASP A 21 -5.32 18.47 -10.16
CA ASP A 21 -6.46 19.10 -9.48
C ASP A 21 -7.59 18.08 -9.37
N ASP A 22 -7.40 17.11 -8.47
CA ASP A 22 -8.47 16.27 -7.92
C ASP A 22 -8.36 16.36 -6.37
N THR A 23 -8.46 17.60 -5.88
CA THR A 23 -8.76 17.87 -4.47
C THR A 23 -10.24 17.56 -4.30
N ASP A 24 -10.55 16.28 -4.04
CA ASP A 24 -11.86 15.90 -3.51
C ASP A 24 -12.07 16.72 -2.23
N ASP A 25 -13.09 17.59 -2.23
CA ASP A 25 -13.50 18.40 -1.09
C ASP A 25 -13.80 17.45 0.10
N GLU A 26 -12.78 17.08 0.86
CA GLU A 26 -12.94 16.58 2.21
C GLU A 26 -13.57 17.73 2.98
N TYR A 27 -14.88 17.64 3.17
CA TYR A 27 -15.63 18.31 4.21
C TYR A 27 -14.94 17.97 5.54
N VAL A 28 -13.93 18.75 5.89
CA VAL A 28 -13.44 18.88 7.25
C VAL A 28 -14.61 19.52 7.98
N GLU A 29 -15.47 18.67 8.55
CA GLU A 29 -16.34 19.08 9.63
C GLU A 29 -15.38 19.62 10.70
N SER A 30 -15.24 20.94 10.74
CA SER A 30 -14.65 21.63 11.86
C SER A 30 -15.52 21.25 13.05
N GLU A 31 -15.14 20.20 13.75
CA GLU A 31 -15.39 20.12 15.17
C GLU A 31 -14.81 21.44 15.69
N ASP A 32 -15.70 22.38 15.97
CA ASP A 32 -15.47 23.51 16.85
C ASP A 32 -15.12 22.87 18.19
N ASP A 33 -13.88 22.36 18.26
CA ASP A 33 -13.17 22.18 19.50
C ASP A 33 -12.99 23.60 19.97
N SER A 34 -14.01 24.09 20.67
CA SER A 34 -13.84 25.14 21.65
C SER A 34 -12.82 24.61 22.64
N GLU A 35 -11.56 24.66 22.21
CA GLU A 35 -10.39 24.72 23.03
C GLU A 35 -10.71 25.86 23.99
N GLU A 36 -11.24 25.51 25.16
CA GLU A 36 -10.87 26.20 26.37
C GLU A 36 -9.35 26.06 26.42
N GLU A 37 -8.68 26.94 25.66
CA GLU A 37 -7.28 27.25 25.80
C GLU A 37 -7.17 27.58 27.28
N GLU A 38 -6.75 26.58 28.08
CA GLU A 38 -6.37 26.77 29.46
C GLU A 38 -5.24 27.79 29.40
N LEU A 39 -5.62 29.07 29.43
CA LEU A 39 -4.73 30.21 29.48
C LEU A 39 -3.85 29.94 30.67
N GLN A 40 -2.65 29.42 30.41
CA GLN A 40 -1.66 29.18 31.44
C GLN A 40 -1.46 30.53 32.11
N ALA A 41 -1.94 30.64 33.36
CA ALA A 41 -1.94 31.90 34.07
C ALA A 41 -0.50 32.42 34.07
N GLU A 42 -0.27 33.56 33.43
CA GLU A 42 1.07 34.14 33.34
C GLU A 42 1.66 34.22 34.75
N PRO A 43 2.88 33.69 34.97
CA PRO A 43 3.45 33.66 36.30
C PRO A 43 3.53 35.10 36.83
N SER A 44 2.92 35.32 37.99
CA SER A 44 2.96 36.60 38.69
C SER A 44 4.38 37.16 38.67
N LYS A 45 4.54 38.39 38.17
CA LYS A 45 5.83 39.11 38.10
C LYS A 45 6.51 39.29 39.47
N LYS A 46 5.83 38.95 40.56
CA LYS A 46 6.32 38.92 41.93
C LYS A 46 6.31 37.49 42.48
N ALA A 47 6.94 36.55 41.80
CA ALA A 47 7.20 35.23 42.37
C ALA A 47 8.24 35.37 43.49
N ILE A 48 7.78 35.42 44.74
CA ILE A 48 8.66 35.36 45.91
C ILE A 48 9.00 33.89 46.13
N TYR A 49 10.25 33.51 45.82
CA TYR A 49 10.74 32.15 46.04
C TYR A 49 10.96 31.89 47.53
N ASN A 50 9.91 31.45 48.23
CA ASN A 50 10.00 31.06 49.64
C ASN A 50 10.27 29.55 49.77
N LYS A 51 11.56 29.20 49.77
CA LYS A 51 12.02 27.80 49.87
C LYS A 51 11.57 27.10 51.15
N GLU A 52 11.58 27.80 52.28
CA GLU A 52 11.25 27.22 53.60
C GLU A 52 9.81 26.73 53.63
N ARG A 53 8.86 27.57 53.19
CA ARG A 53 7.44 27.19 53.13
C ARG A 53 7.16 26.10 52.10
N LEU A 54 7.91 26.06 51.00
CA LEU A 54 7.78 24.99 50.01
C LEU A 54 8.20 23.63 50.60
N LEU A 55 9.27 23.59 51.39
CA LEU A 55 9.70 22.38 52.07
C LEU A 55 8.72 21.96 53.16
N GLU A 56 8.22 22.90 53.97
CA GLU A 56 7.17 22.63 54.98
C GLU A 56 5.92 22.02 54.33
N LYS A 57 5.47 22.58 53.20
CA LYS A 57 4.34 22.03 52.44
C LYS A 57 4.63 20.68 51.79
N LEU A 58 5.87 20.45 51.37
CA LEU A 58 6.28 19.17 50.83
C LEU A 58 6.24 18.10 51.93
N GLU A 59 6.68 18.40 53.14
CA GLU A 59 6.59 17.49 54.29
C GLU A 59 5.14 17.17 54.67
N ASP A 60 4.23 18.14 54.58
CA ASP A 60 2.79 17.93 54.83
C ASP A 60 2.13 16.97 53.82
N ILE A 61 2.57 17.00 52.55
CA ILE A 61 1.92 16.29 51.43
C ILE A 61 2.65 14.98 51.09
N ALA A 62 3.94 14.89 51.40
CA ALA A 62 4.79 13.77 51.00
C ALA A 62 4.30 12.45 51.60
N TRP A 63 4.41 11.40 50.79
CA TRP A 63 4.20 10.03 51.28
C TRP A 63 5.25 9.69 52.33
N PRO A 64 4.88 8.94 53.39
CA PRO A 64 5.84 8.50 54.39
C PRO A 64 6.94 7.64 53.75
N GLU A 65 8.16 7.75 54.26
CA GLU A 65 9.35 7.11 53.69
C GLU A 65 9.25 5.57 53.70
N ASN A 66 8.52 5.02 54.67
CA ASN A 66 8.30 3.58 54.83
C ASN A 66 7.17 2.99 53.96
N ALA A 67 6.47 3.80 53.15
CA ALA A 67 5.41 3.30 52.28
C ALA A 67 5.98 2.37 51.20
N ASP A 68 5.37 1.19 51.04
CA ASP A 68 5.80 0.26 50.00
C ASP A 68 5.63 0.88 48.61
N TRP A 69 6.57 0.59 47.73
CA TRP A 69 6.59 1.09 46.37
C TRP A 69 5.30 0.74 45.59
N MET A 70 4.60 -0.34 45.94
CA MET A 70 3.31 -0.70 45.32
C MET A 70 2.23 0.38 45.47
N HIS A 71 2.31 1.24 46.47
CA HIS A 71 1.37 2.34 46.65
C HIS A 71 1.76 3.58 45.85
N LYS A 72 3.06 3.76 45.57
CA LYS A 72 3.59 4.91 44.82
C LYS A 72 3.55 4.66 43.31
N LEU A 73 3.96 3.45 42.86
CA LEU A 73 4.14 3.04 41.46
C LEU A 73 4.90 4.06 40.59
N ALA A 74 5.67 4.95 41.22
CA ALA A 74 6.47 5.96 40.57
C ALA A 74 7.91 5.46 40.42
N ILE A 75 8.54 5.84 39.31
CA ILE A 75 9.95 5.58 39.04
C ILE A 75 10.55 6.89 38.57
N ASP A 76 11.55 7.34 39.31
CA ASP A 76 12.32 8.52 38.97
C ASP A 76 13.35 8.12 37.92
N HIS A 77 13.44 8.92 36.86
CA HIS A 77 14.39 8.73 35.78
C HIS A 77 15.33 9.94 35.77
N ASP A 78 16.63 9.68 35.95
CA ASP A 78 17.64 10.72 35.86
C ASP A 78 17.75 11.16 34.39
N GLN A 79 17.22 12.34 34.07
CA GLN A 79 17.38 12.92 32.74
C GLN A 79 18.87 13.18 32.48
N GLY A 80 19.40 12.47 31.48
CA GLY A 80 20.78 12.63 31.03
C GLY A 80 20.96 13.88 30.17
N GLU A 81 21.01 13.69 28.85
CA GLU A 81 21.37 14.75 27.91
C GLU A 81 20.23 15.76 27.70
N LYS A 82 20.59 17.04 27.62
CA LYS A 82 19.63 18.11 27.31
C LYS A 82 19.26 18.04 25.84
N VAL A 83 17.99 17.76 25.57
CA VAL A 83 17.42 17.76 24.22
C VAL A 83 17.03 19.19 23.83
N ASP A 84 17.19 19.53 22.55
CA ASP A 84 16.67 20.80 22.03
C ASP A 84 15.15 20.81 22.10
N VAL A 85 14.57 21.87 22.66
CA VAL A 85 13.12 22.00 22.85
C VAL A 85 12.39 22.18 21.52
N ASN A 86 13.08 22.71 20.50
CA ASN A 86 12.48 23.02 19.20
C ASN A 86 12.52 21.86 18.20
N ASP A 87 13.33 20.82 18.47
CA ASP A 87 13.37 19.62 17.65
C ASP A 87 12.42 18.56 18.22
N ASP A 88 11.23 18.50 17.64
CA ASP A 88 10.16 17.64 18.12
C ASP A 88 10.51 16.15 17.99
N LEU A 89 11.20 15.75 16.93
CA LEU A 89 11.54 14.34 16.71
C LEU A 89 12.50 13.81 17.77
N THR A 90 13.54 14.57 18.10
CA THR A 90 14.48 14.16 19.15
C THR A 90 13.86 14.25 20.54
N ARG A 91 12.98 15.23 20.77
CA ARG A 91 12.21 15.36 22.01
C ARG A 91 11.25 14.19 22.24
N GLU A 92 10.47 13.81 21.23
CA GLU A 92 9.57 12.65 21.30
C GLU A 92 10.34 11.34 21.52
N LEU A 93 11.50 11.18 20.87
CA LEU A 93 12.38 10.03 21.12
C LEU A 93 12.92 10.00 22.55
N ALA A 94 13.22 11.15 23.14
CA ALA A 94 13.65 11.23 24.54
C ALA A 94 12.52 10.86 25.51
N PHE A 95 11.30 11.35 25.28
CA PHE A 95 10.14 10.94 26.07
C PHE A 95 9.86 9.43 25.94
N TYR A 96 9.96 8.91 24.73
CA TYR A 96 9.80 7.47 24.49
C TYR A 96 10.86 6.64 25.22
N THR A 97 12.14 7.04 25.15
CA THR A 97 13.22 6.29 25.83
C THR A 97 13.10 6.37 27.36
N GLN A 98 12.74 7.53 27.91
CA GLN A 98 12.46 7.71 29.34
C GLN A 98 11.31 6.79 29.80
N ALA A 99 10.19 6.76 29.07
CA ALA A 99 9.05 5.90 29.39
C ALA A 99 9.40 4.41 29.29
N LEU A 100 10.20 4.04 28.29
CA LEU A 100 10.64 2.67 28.06
C LEU A 100 11.55 2.18 29.19
N ASP A 101 12.52 2.99 29.61
CA ASP A 101 13.43 2.64 30.71
C ASP A 101 12.68 2.54 32.05
N GLY A 102 11.82 3.52 32.36
CA GLY A 102 10.95 3.47 33.54
C GLY A 102 10.08 2.21 33.55
N THR A 103 9.53 1.82 32.39
CA THR A 103 8.73 0.60 32.26
C THR A 103 9.56 -0.67 32.53
N ARG A 104 10.82 -0.73 32.06
CA ARG A 104 11.73 -1.86 32.35
C ARG A 104 12.02 -1.99 33.84
N GLN A 105 12.38 -0.87 34.48
CA GLN A 105 12.61 -0.84 35.93
C GLN A 105 11.36 -1.25 36.72
N ALA A 106 10.16 -0.86 36.27
CA ALA A 106 8.90 -1.27 36.86
C ALA A 106 8.69 -2.79 36.73
N PHE A 107 8.98 -3.36 35.56
CA PHE A 107 8.83 -4.80 35.34
C PHE A 107 9.74 -5.62 36.26
N GLU A 108 11.00 -5.23 36.44
CA GLU A 108 11.93 -5.93 37.33
C GLU A 108 11.42 -5.92 38.78
N LYS A 109 10.92 -4.78 39.25
CA LYS A 109 10.34 -4.64 40.61
C LYS A 109 9.06 -5.47 40.76
N LEU A 110 8.16 -5.45 39.79
CA LEU A 110 6.91 -6.24 39.81
C LEU A 110 7.16 -7.75 39.74
N GLN A 111 8.14 -8.16 38.93
CA GLN A 111 8.55 -9.56 38.81
C GLN A 111 9.17 -10.07 40.13
N SER A 112 10.02 -9.27 40.77
CA SER A 112 10.60 -9.58 42.07
C SER A 112 9.53 -9.79 43.15
N LYS A 113 8.46 -8.98 43.11
CA LYS A 113 7.29 -9.10 44.00
C LYS A 113 6.28 -10.18 43.58
N LYS A 114 6.51 -10.88 42.46
CA LYS A 114 5.63 -11.92 41.89
C LYS A 114 4.20 -11.43 41.62
N VAL A 115 4.04 -10.16 41.25
CA VAL A 115 2.75 -9.57 40.87
C VAL A 115 2.50 -9.81 39.38
N ARG A 116 1.27 -10.18 39.01
CA ARG A 116 0.87 -10.33 37.60
C ARG A 116 0.66 -8.95 37.00
N PHE A 117 1.39 -8.62 35.94
CA PHE A 117 1.34 -7.29 35.31
C PHE A 117 0.92 -7.32 33.84
N LEU A 118 1.07 -8.45 33.14
CA LEU A 118 0.62 -8.57 31.75
C LEU A 118 -0.89 -8.76 31.71
N ARG A 119 -1.57 -7.97 30.86
CA ARG A 119 -2.97 -8.17 30.54
C ARG A 119 -3.14 -9.47 29.74
N PRO A 120 -3.90 -10.46 30.24
CA PRO A 120 -4.23 -11.65 29.46
C PRO A 120 -5.08 -11.30 28.24
N ALA A 121 -4.89 -12.01 27.13
CA ALA A 121 -5.68 -11.80 25.90
C ALA A 121 -7.18 -12.07 26.11
N ASP A 122 -7.51 -12.99 27.01
CA ASP A 122 -8.89 -13.39 27.32
C ASP A 122 -9.56 -12.49 28.39
N TYR A 123 -8.87 -11.45 28.87
CA TYR A 123 -9.43 -10.53 29.86
C TYR A 123 -10.10 -9.32 29.18
N TYR A 124 -11.42 -9.42 29.02
CA TYR A 124 -12.28 -8.38 28.48
C TYR A 124 -12.80 -7.47 29.61
N ALA A 125 -12.24 -6.28 29.69
CA ALA A 125 -12.67 -5.20 30.57
C ALA A 125 -12.78 -3.92 29.74
N GLU A 126 -13.44 -2.90 30.30
CA GLU A 126 -13.54 -1.60 29.67
C GLU A 126 -12.15 -1.00 29.45
N MET A 127 -11.88 -0.55 28.22
CA MET A 127 -10.64 0.08 27.82
C MET A 127 -10.88 1.58 27.66
N VAL A 128 -9.82 2.39 27.79
CA VAL A 128 -9.90 3.86 27.67
C VAL A 128 -10.53 4.30 26.34
N LYS A 129 -10.27 3.58 25.25
CA LYS A 129 -10.86 3.82 23.93
C LYS A 129 -11.79 2.67 23.56
N THR A 130 -12.96 3.00 22.99
CA THR A 130 -13.93 2.00 22.54
C THR A 130 -13.43 1.24 21.30
N ASP A 131 -13.90 0.01 21.13
CA ASP A 131 -13.56 -0.82 19.97
C ASP A 131 -14.00 -0.15 18.65
N SER A 132 -15.12 0.57 18.67
CA SER A 132 -15.61 1.33 17.51
C SER A 132 -14.62 2.40 17.06
N HIS A 133 -14.00 3.12 18.02
CA HIS A 133 -12.99 4.13 17.74
C HIS A 133 -11.68 3.48 17.24
N MET A 134 -11.25 2.38 17.86
CA MET A 134 -10.07 1.64 17.40
C MET A 134 -10.25 1.04 16.00
N HIS A 135 -11.47 0.65 15.63
CA HIS A 135 -11.77 0.19 14.26
C HIS A 135 -11.60 1.33 13.24
N LYS A 136 -12.02 2.56 13.57
CA LYS A 136 -11.81 3.73 12.72
C LYS A 136 -10.32 4.03 12.52
N ILE A 137 -9.53 4.02 13.60
CA ILE A 137 -8.06 4.22 13.52
C ILE A 137 -7.42 3.15 12.63
N LYS A 138 -7.78 1.87 12.84
CA LYS A 138 -7.28 0.77 12.01
C LYS A 138 -7.68 0.93 10.54
N GLY A 139 -8.89 1.41 10.27
CA GLY A 139 -9.35 1.74 8.92
C GLY A 139 -8.45 2.77 8.24
N LYS A 140 -8.13 3.88 8.93
CA LYS A 140 -7.23 4.92 8.41
C LYS A 140 -5.82 4.38 8.12
N LEU A 141 -5.24 3.62 9.04
CA LEU A 141 -3.92 3.03 8.87
C LEU A 141 -3.85 2.08 7.67
N LEU A 142 -4.89 1.24 7.49
CA LEU A 142 -4.96 0.35 6.32
C LEU A 142 -5.15 1.11 5.00
N PHE A 143 -5.89 2.22 5.03
CA PHE A 143 -6.06 3.09 3.88
C PHE A 143 -4.73 3.75 3.47
N GLU A 144 -4.02 4.35 4.41
CA GLU A 144 -2.69 4.94 4.17
C GLU A 144 -1.69 3.93 3.64
N LYS A 145 -1.66 2.73 4.24
CA LYS A 145 -0.80 1.63 3.77
C LYS A 145 -1.12 1.25 2.32
N LYS A 146 -2.41 1.15 1.98
CA LYS A 146 -2.83 0.84 0.61
C LYS A 146 -2.44 1.94 -0.38
N GLN A 147 -2.55 3.21 0.01
CA GLN A 147 -2.12 4.35 -0.81
C GLN A 147 -0.61 4.30 -1.10
N ILE A 148 0.20 3.98 -0.08
CA ILE A 148 1.66 3.82 -0.24
C ILE A 148 1.97 2.64 -1.16
N GLU A 149 1.34 1.48 -0.94
CA GLU A 149 1.53 0.29 -1.78
C GLU A 149 1.15 0.57 -3.23
N GLU A 150 0.04 1.25 -3.48
CA GLU A 150 -0.38 1.61 -4.84
C GLU A 150 0.58 2.60 -5.50
N ALA A 151 1.09 3.58 -4.75
CA ALA A 151 2.10 4.51 -5.24
C ALA A 151 3.40 3.79 -5.61
N GLU A 152 3.84 2.83 -4.80
CA GLU A 152 5.00 1.99 -5.09
C GLU A 152 4.78 1.08 -6.30
N GLU A 153 3.62 0.44 -6.40
CA GLU A 153 3.27 -0.41 -7.55
C GLU A 153 3.22 0.41 -8.83
N ARG A 154 2.69 1.64 -8.77
CA ARG A 154 2.69 2.58 -9.90
C ARG A 154 4.12 2.97 -10.31
N LYS A 155 5.01 3.24 -9.35
CA LYS A 155 6.44 3.50 -9.62
C LYS A 155 7.11 2.28 -10.27
N LYS A 156 6.95 1.09 -9.69
CA LYS A 156 7.47 -0.18 -10.23
C LYS A 156 6.93 -0.45 -11.64
N ALA A 157 5.65 -0.23 -11.89
CA ALA A 157 5.05 -0.39 -13.21
C ALA A 157 5.62 0.60 -14.25
N ARG A 158 5.89 1.85 -13.86
CA ARG A 158 6.56 2.84 -14.73
C ARG A 158 7.98 2.41 -15.07
N GLU A 159 8.76 1.94 -14.09
CA GLU A 159 10.12 1.43 -14.30
C GLU A 159 10.16 0.19 -15.20
N LEU A 160 9.26 -0.78 -14.96
CA LEU A 160 9.10 -1.97 -15.79
C LEU A 160 8.75 -1.60 -17.22
N LYS A 161 7.86 -0.60 -17.44
CA LYS A 161 7.55 -0.11 -18.78
C LYS A 161 8.76 0.53 -19.45
N LYS A 162 9.54 1.36 -18.74
CA LYS A 162 10.77 1.97 -19.27
C LYS A 162 11.78 0.90 -19.70
N ARG A 163 12.06 -0.09 -18.84
CA ARG A 163 13.03 -1.17 -19.10
C ARG A 163 12.48 -2.31 -19.98
N SER A 164 11.18 -2.32 -20.29
CA SER A 164 10.54 -3.45 -21.00
C SER A 164 11.18 -3.76 -22.36
N LYS A 165 11.54 -2.73 -23.13
CA LYS A 165 12.15 -2.89 -24.45
C LYS A 165 13.58 -3.42 -24.37
N GLU A 166 14.37 -2.90 -23.43
CA GLU A 166 15.74 -3.34 -23.18
C GLU A 166 15.77 -4.79 -22.70
N VAL A 167 14.92 -5.14 -21.73
CA VAL A 167 14.78 -6.51 -21.21
C VAL A 167 14.33 -7.47 -22.32
N GLN A 168 13.42 -7.06 -23.21
CA GLN A 168 13.02 -7.90 -24.35
C GLN A 168 14.17 -8.12 -25.34
N ALA A 169 14.92 -7.06 -25.66
CA ALA A 169 16.07 -7.14 -26.56
C ALA A 169 17.20 -8.00 -25.97
N GLU A 170 17.47 -7.85 -24.67
CA GLU A 170 18.46 -8.65 -23.94
C GLU A 170 18.06 -10.13 -23.89
N LYS A 171 16.81 -10.45 -23.53
CA LYS A 171 16.29 -11.83 -23.55
C LYS A 171 16.37 -12.48 -24.93
N LEU A 172 16.16 -11.73 -26.01
CA LEU A 172 16.34 -12.24 -27.37
C LEU A 172 17.82 -12.52 -27.68
N LYS A 173 18.74 -11.64 -27.26
CA LYS A 173 20.19 -11.85 -27.40
C LYS A 173 20.66 -13.06 -26.60
N GLU A 174 20.21 -13.19 -25.35
CA GLU A 174 20.50 -14.32 -24.46
C GLU A 174 20.02 -15.64 -25.07
N ARG A 175 18.75 -15.73 -25.47
CA ARG A 175 18.22 -16.93 -26.16
C ARG A 175 18.98 -17.27 -27.44
N ALA A 176 19.44 -16.27 -28.18
CA ALA A 176 20.25 -16.50 -29.38
C ALA A 176 21.65 -17.04 -29.03
N LYS A 177 22.28 -16.55 -27.95
CA LYS A 177 23.54 -17.08 -27.42
C LYS A 177 23.37 -18.51 -26.92
N GLU A 178 22.37 -18.79 -26.08
CA GLU A 178 22.06 -20.13 -25.58
C GLU A 178 21.82 -21.12 -26.73
N LYS A 179 21.08 -20.73 -27.78
CA LYS A 179 20.89 -21.58 -28.97
C LYS A 179 22.22 -21.88 -29.67
N LYS A 180 23.11 -20.89 -29.80
CA LYS A 180 24.43 -21.10 -30.41
C LYS A 180 25.27 -22.05 -29.56
N GLU A 181 25.33 -21.83 -28.25
CA GLU A 181 26.06 -22.68 -27.29
C GLU A 181 25.53 -24.12 -27.30
N ASN A 182 24.21 -24.30 -27.33
CA ASN A 182 23.57 -25.62 -27.46
C ASN A 182 23.87 -26.30 -28.81
N ILE A 183 23.91 -25.56 -29.91
CA ILE A 183 24.30 -26.12 -31.21
C ILE A 183 25.78 -26.51 -31.20
N GLU A 184 26.64 -25.70 -30.59
CA GLU A 184 28.07 -25.97 -30.46
C GLU A 184 28.36 -27.17 -29.56
N SER A 185 27.66 -27.32 -28.44
CA SER A 185 27.79 -28.49 -27.55
C SER A 185 27.34 -29.76 -28.27
N VAL A 186 26.23 -29.73 -29.01
CA VAL A 186 25.77 -30.87 -29.85
C VAL A 186 26.77 -31.17 -30.97
N LYS A 187 27.35 -30.16 -31.62
CA LYS A 187 28.39 -30.36 -32.64
C LYS A 187 29.66 -30.97 -32.05
N LYS A 188 30.11 -30.50 -30.88
CA LYS A 188 31.25 -31.07 -30.13
C LYS A 188 30.97 -32.52 -29.76
N TRP A 189 29.79 -32.83 -29.25
CA TRP A 189 29.37 -34.20 -28.93
C TRP A 189 29.31 -35.10 -30.18
N ARG A 190 28.74 -34.62 -31.30
CA ARG A 190 28.75 -35.36 -32.59
C ARG A 190 30.17 -35.62 -33.07
N LYS A 191 31.07 -34.63 -32.98
CA LYS A 191 32.48 -34.76 -33.38
C LYS A 191 33.22 -35.74 -32.47
N GLN A 192 32.99 -35.71 -31.15
CA GLN A 192 33.54 -36.65 -30.19
C GLN A 192 33.01 -38.07 -30.42
N ARG A 193 31.74 -38.24 -30.77
CA ARG A 193 31.15 -39.54 -31.15
C ARG A 193 31.75 -40.08 -32.46
N GLN A 194 32.07 -39.21 -33.42
CA GLN A 194 32.74 -39.59 -34.66
C GLN A 194 34.23 -39.93 -34.46
N GLN A 195 34.93 -39.23 -33.56
CA GLN A 195 36.34 -39.50 -33.23
C GLN A 195 36.51 -40.70 -32.28
N GLY A 196 35.52 -41.00 -31.44
CA GLY A 196 35.52 -42.12 -30.49
C GLY A 196 35.24 -43.49 -31.11
N GLY A 197 35.26 -43.63 -32.44
CA GLY A 197 35.22 -44.95 -33.09
C GLY A 197 33.98 -45.80 -32.77
N PHE A 198 32.79 -45.22 -32.68
CA PHE A 198 31.57 -46.03 -32.59
C PHE A 198 31.30 -46.70 -33.94
N SER A 199 31.63 -47.99 -34.03
CA SER A 199 31.47 -48.83 -35.19
C SER A 199 30.02 -48.83 -35.68
N LYS A 200 29.86 -48.53 -36.97
CA LYS A 200 28.64 -48.73 -37.73
C LYS A 200 28.45 -50.24 -37.92
N GLY A 201 27.89 -50.92 -36.91
CA GLY A 201 27.64 -52.36 -36.99
C GLY A 201 27.05 -52.95 -35.71
N LYS A 202 25.83 -53.48 -35.86
CA LYS A 202 25.01 -54.30 -34.96
C LYS A 202 24.24 -53.61 -33.83
N GLU A 203 23.02 -54.12 -33.71
CA GLU A 203 22.00 -53.94 -32.69
C GLU A 203 22.58 -54.00 -31.26
N ASP A 204 21.86 -53.40 -30.31
CA ASP A 204 22.11 -53.37 -28.86
C ASP A 204 22.77 -52.09 -28.29
N GLY A 205 21.96 -51.03 -28.23
CA GLY A 205 22.09 -49.90 -27.29
C GLY A 205 20.68 -49.42 -26.92
N PRO A 206 20.42 -49.02 -25.67
CA PRO A 206 19.09 -49.03 -25.07
C PRO A 206 18.09 -48.18 -25.86
N ASN A 207 16.95 -48.78 -26.19
CA ASN A 207 15.80 -48.12 -26.80
C ASN A 207 15.28 -47.01 -25.86
N ILE A 208 15.89 -45.82 -25.91
CA ILE A 208 15.18 -44.60 -25.55
C ILE A 208 14.26 -44.34 -26.74
N ASN A 209 13.07 -44.89 -26.61
CA ASN A 209 11.94 -44.74 -27.51
C ASN A 209 11.52 -43.26 -27.48
N PHE A 210 12.24 -42.40 -28.19
CA PHE A 210 11.69 -41.11 -28.59
C PHE A 210 10.76 -41.44 -29.75
N GLU A 211 9.52 -41.73 -29.37
CA GLU A 211 8.36 -41.78 -30.23
C GLU A 211 8.33 -40.47 -31.04
N VAL A 212 8.98 -40.51 -32.20
CA VAL A 212 8.76 -39.54 -33.27
C VAL A 212 7.36 -39.88 -33.77
N GLU A 213 6.38 -39.35 -33.05
CA GLU A 213 5.03 -39.17 -33.53
C GLU A 213 5.16 -38.60 -34.95
N GLU A 214 4.55 -39.27 -35.92
CA GLU A 214 4.22 -38.73 -37.24
C GLU A 214 3.28 -37.51 -37.08
N GLY A 215 3.73 -36.44 -36.42
CA GLY A 215 2.99 -35.22 -36.15
C GLY A 215 3.21 -34.13 -37.19
N LEU A 216 3.96 -34.41 -38.27
CA LEU A 216 4.21 -33.49 -39.38
C LEU A 216 3.40 -33.81 -40.64
N LYS A 217 2.31 -34.58 -40.50
CA LYS A 217 1.19 -34.42 -41.42
C LYS A 217 0.50 -33.12 -41.04
N GLN A 218 0.63 -32.09 -41.87
CA GLN A 218 -0.19 -30.88 -41.78
C GLN A 218 -1.67 -31.29 -41.82
N HIS A 219 -2.26 -31.53 -40.65
CA HIS A 219 -3.69 -31.59 -40.50
C HIS A 219 -4.22 -30.19 -40.82
N LYS A 220 -4.68 -29.99 -42.05
CA LYS A 220 -5.69 -28.97 -42.34
C LYS A 220 -6.88 -29.31 -41.46
N LYS A 221 -6.92 -28.74 -40.25
CA LYS A 221 -8.08 -28.77 -39.36
C LYS A 221 -9.18 -27.95 -40.02
N GLN A 222 -9.84 -28.55 -41.01
CA GLN A 222 -11.18 -28.16 -41.40
C GLN A 222 -12.05 -28.42 -40.17
N ARG A 223 -12.47 -27.34 -39.51
CA ARG A 223 -13.46 -27.45 -38.43
C ARG A 223 -14.77 -27.87 -39.09
N PRO A 224 -15.45 -28.94 -38.63
CA PRO A 224 -16.77 -29.27 -39.14
C PRO A 224 -17.70 -28.07 -38.94
N GLY A 225 -18.23 -27.51 -40.04
CA GLY A 225 -19.23 -26.44 -40.00
C GLY A 225 -18.76 -24.99 -40.23
N VAL A 226 -17.56 -24.75 -40.79
CA VAL A 226 -17.12 -23.39 -41.16
C VAL A 226 -16.60 -23.34 -42.61
N ALA A 227 -17.15 -22.45 -43.44
CA ALA A 227 -16.72 -22.26 -44.81
C ALA A 227 -15.35 -21.55 -44.89
N PRO A 228 -14.48 -21.87 -45.88
CA PRO A 228 -13.21 -21.18 -46.07
C PRO A 228 -13.45 -19.70 -46.41
N GLY A 229 -13.18 -18.80 -45.46
CA GLY A 229 -13.38 -17.34 -45.62
C GLY A 229 -14.05 -16.64 -44.43
N ASP A 230 -14.63 -17.40 -43.49
CA ASP A 230 -15.30 -16.82 -42.33
C ASP A 230 -14.30 -16.51 -41.20
N ARG A 231 -13.99 -15.21 -41.03
CA ARG A 231 -13.13 -14.70 -39.95
C ARG A 231 -13.86 -14.56 -38.60
N SER A 232 -15.15 -14.89 -38.53
CA SER A 232 -15.90 -14.89 -37.28
C SER A 232 -15.79 -16.26 -36.61
N GLY A 233 -14.75 -16.42 -35.79
CA GLY A 233 -14.45 -17.67 -35.11
C GLY A 233 -15.69 -18.34 -34.51
N GLY A 234 -16.00 -19.55 -34.99
CA GLY A 234 -17.19 -20.35 -34.69
C GLY A 234 -17.56 -20.48 -33.21
N LYS A 235 -18.18 -19.43 -32.69
CA LYS A 235 -19.06 -19.42 -31.54
C LYS A 235 -20.24 -18.54 -31.95
N ARG A 236 -21.37 -19.16 -32.29
CA ARG A 236 -22.69 -18.58 -32.00
C ARG A 236 -22.84 -18.53 -30.47
N GLY A 237 -21.99 -17.76 -29.81
CA GLY A 237 -22.22 -17.34 -28.44
C GLY A 237 -23.46 -16.46 -28.48
N LYS A 238 -24.46 -16.81 -27.68
CA LYS A 238 -25.61 -15.95 -27.40
C LYS A 238 -25.10 -14.51 -27.31
N GLN A 239 -25.45 -13.70 -28.30
CA GLN A 239 -25.19 -12.28 -28.33
C GLN A 239 -25.73 -11.73 -27.01
N GLY A 240 -24.85 -11.37 -26.09
CA GLY A 240 -25.27 -10.94 -24.75
C GLY A 240 -26.29 -9.83 -24.91
N LYS A 241 -27.37 -9.82 -24.10
CA LYS A 241 -28.41 -8.78 -24.15
C LYS A 241 -27.82 -7.35 -24.21
N ASN A 242 -26.63 -7.17 -23.63
CA ASN A 242 -25.84 -5.93 -23.65
C ASN A 242 -25.28 -5.52 -25.02
N SER A 243 -24.99 -6.45 -25.93
CA SER A 243 -24.53 -6.11 -27.29
C SER A 243 -25.70 -5.65 -28.15
N ARG A 244 -26.89 -6.28 -28.04
CA ARG A 244 -28.10 -5.81 -28.75
C ARG A 244 -28.61 -4.47 -28.23
N SER A 245 -28.53 -4.23 -26.92
CA SER A 245 -28.88 -2.92 -26.36
C SER A 245 -27.88 -1.83 -26.74
N LYS A 246 -26.59 -2.18 -26.87
CA LYS A 246 -25.58 -1.25 -27.40
C LYS A 246 -25.75 -1.00 -28.90
N ASP A 247 -25.98 -2.02 -29.71
CA ASP A 247 -26.20 -1.86 -31.15
C ASP A 247 -27.48 -1.05 -31.44
N SER A 248 -28.56 -1.22 -30.66
CA SER A 248 -29.77 -0.39 -30.79
C SER A 248 -29.58 1.05 -30.32
N LYS A 249 -28.68 1.29 -29.36
CA LYS A 249 -28.36 2.62 -28.83
C LYS A 249 -27.33 3.38 -29.67
N PHE A 250 -26.41 2.67 -30.33
CA PHE A 250 -25.25 3.28 -30.99
C PHE A 250 -25.14 2.97 -32.50
N GLY A 251 -25.92 2.00 -33.01
CA GLY A 251 -25.78 1.48 -34.38
C GLY A 251 -24.61 0.50 -34.51
N HIS A 252 -24.76 -0.49 -35.39
CA HIS A 252 -23.68 -1.43 -35.69
C HIS A 252 -22.93 -0.98 -36.95
N GLY A 253 -21.63 -0.71 -36.84
CA GLY A 253 -20.71 -0.53 -37.98
C GLY A 253 -21.19 0.46 -39.05
N GLY A 254 -21.27 1.75 -38.71
CA GLY A 254 -21.65 2.81 -39.65
C GLY A 254 -21.98 4.13 -38.97
N ARG A 255 -22.60 5.07 -39.70
CA ARG A 255 -23.11 6.35 -39.14
C ARG A 255 -23.92 6.07 -37.88
N LYS A 256 -23.43 6.53 -36.73
CA LYS A 256 -24.09 6.37 -35.42
C LYS A 256 -25.50 6.96 -35.52
N GLY A 257 -26.52 6.17 -35.21
CA GLY A 257 -27.89 6.66 -35.18
C GLY A 257 -27.96 7.83 -34.20
N MET A 258 -28.41 9.01 -34.63
CA MET A 258 -28.48 10.25 -33.83
C MET A 258 -29.48 10.19 -32.67
N ARG A 259 -29.79 8.99 -32.14
CA ARG A 259 -30.67 8.72 -31.00
C ARG A 259 -30.13 9.22 -29.65
N LYS A 260 -28.99 9.92 -29.66
CA LYS A 260 -28.36 10.56 -28.50
C LYS A 260 -28.30 12.09 -28.63
N GLN A 261 -29.10 12.68 -29.51
CA GLN A 261 -29.32 14.12 -29.48
C GLN A 261 -30.47 14.41 -28.52
N ASN A 262 -30.24 15.37 -27.61
CA ASN A 262 -31.29 15.88 -26.74
C ASN A 262 -32.31 16.61 -27.63
N THR A 263 -33.54 16.12 -27.67
CA THR A 263 -34.66 16.88 -28.25
C THR A 263 -35.14 17.89 -27.21
N ALA A 264 -35.72 19.01 -27.65
CA ALA A 264 -36.23 20.05 -26.75
C ALA A 264 -37.19 19.48 -25.67
N GLU A 265 -37.93 18.42 -26.00
CA GLU A 265 -38.83 17.71 -25.09
C GLU A 265 -38.10 16.92 -23.99
N THR A 266 -36.90 16.39 -24.27
CA THR A 266 -36.10 15.60 -23.30
C THR A 266 -35.22 16.42 -22.38
N THR A 267 -35.13 17.74 -22.59
CA THR A 267 -34.20 18.59 -21.82
C THR A 267 -34.72 18.88 -20.40
N ASN A 268 -36.02 18.66 -20.14
CA ASN A 268 -36.68 18.93 -18.85
C ASN A 268 -37.49 17.71 -18.29
N ASP A 269 -37.24 16.48 -18.75
CA ASP A 269 -37.95 15.31 -18.25
C ASP A 269 -37.24 14.67 -17.04
N PHE A 270 -37.65 15.06 -15.83
CA PHE A 270 -37.12 14.56 -14.56
C PHE A 270 -37.85 13.32 -14.02
N ARG A 271 -38.80 12.73 -14.77
CA ARG A 271 -39.65 11.62 -14.27
C ARG A 271 -38.89 10.32 -13.98
N GLY A 272 -37.68 10.16 -14.52
CA GLY A 272 -36.79 9.02 -14.25
C GLY A 272 -35.86 9.21 -13.05
N PHE A 273 -35.83 10.39 -12.43
CA PHE A 273 -34.98 10.70 -11.29
C PHE A 273 -35.66 10.24 -9.99
N ASN A 274 -35.24 9.08 -9.47
CA ASN A 274 -35.82 8.51 -8.27
C ASN A 274 -35.23 9.17 -7.01
N ASN A 275 -35.87 10.23 -6.51
CA ASN A 275 -35.49 10.94 -5.27
C ASN A 275 -35.72 10.15 -3.96
N GLN A 276 -36.13 8.88 -4.04
CA GLN A 276 -36.65 8.14 -2.89
C GLN A 276 -35.61 7.29 -2.13
N LYS A 277 -34.31 7.51 -2.35
CA LYS A 277 -33.24 6.76 -1.65
C LYS A 277 -32.28 7.61 -0.82
N GLY A 278 -32.60 8.90 -0.58
CA GLY A 278 -31.72 9.84 0.13
C GLY A 278 -32.19 10.34 1.49
N GLU A 279 -33.49 10.36 1.80
CA GLU A 279 -33.98 11.04 3.01
C GLU A 279 -35.25 10.40 3.57
N SER A 280 -35.09 9.45 4.49
CA SER A 280 -36.19 9.00 5.36
C SER A 280 -36.05 9.61 6.75
N GLY A 281 -36.53 10.84 6.86
CA GLY A 281 -37.37 11.38 7.94
C GLY A 281 -37.09 10.90 9.38
N ASN A 282 -36.31 11.69 10.10
CA ASN A 282 -36.29 11.71 11.56
C ASN A 282 -37.64 12.26 12.08
N LYS A 283 -38.52 11.40 12.61
CA LYS A 283 -39.82 11.80 13.18
C LYS A 283 -40.17 10.98 14.42
N LYS A 284 -39.62 11.36 15.58
CA LYS A 284 -40.21 11.04 16.91
C LYS A 284 -39.90 12.13 17.95
N ARG A 285 -40.83 13.08 18.12
CA ARG A 285 -41.18 13.67 19.43
C ARG A 285 -42.70 13.69 19.52
N LYS A 286 -43.27 12.85 20.37
CA LYS A 286 -44.66 12.92 20.81
C LYS A 286 -44.71 13.81 22.05
N MET A 287 -45.53 14.85 21.99
CA MET A 287 -46.13 15.52 23.14
C MET A 287 -47.48 14.85 23.38
N PHE A 288 -47.70 14.33 24.58
CA PHE A 288 -48.89 14.46 25.43
C PHE A 288 -48.56 13.82 26.78
#